data_AF-A0A145LM05-F1
#
_entry.id   AF-A0A145LM05-F1
#
_cell.length_a   1.000
_cell.length_b   1.000
_cell.length_c   1.000
_cell.angle_alpha   90.00
_cell.angle_beta   90.00
_cell.angle_gamma   90.00
#
_symmetry.space_group_name_H-M   'P 1'
#
loop_
_entity.id
_entity.type
_entity.pdbx_description
1 polymer ?
#
loop_
_entity_poly.entity_id
_entity_poly.type
_entity_poly.pdbx_seq_one_letter_code
_entity_poly.pdbx_strand_id
1 'polypeptide(L)'
;MEQIRKGLTLEYAKEKREKLLAELKSDEHYSQTETVAYGHHDPLSVPVAACDSCHGRAQMQKVIGPPVRWNMVCLGCGKAIQQIQKRPWQAAMAWNQINLGTQDYRQLPLFGLGSLSLESARQRMVGIRRNLELRKSLAGIERTIAHKEGQRPPGKEYQQRLEAYLQWAMLALRLLKVKAS
;
A
#
# COMPACT_ATOMS: atom_id res chain seq x y z
N MET A 1 -1.45 -27.44 25.95
CA MET A 1 -1.60 -26.05 25.46
C MET A 1 -1.41 -26.04 23.95
N GLU A 2 -2.42 -26.53 23.25
CA GLU A 2 -2.36 -26.96 21.86
C GLU A 2 -3.23 -26.03 21.01
N GLN A 3 -2.97 -24.74 21.09
CA GLN A 3 -3.50 -23.73 20.16
C GLN A 3 -2.70 -23.74 18.86
N ILE A 4 -2.46 -24.95 18.32
CA ILE A 4 -1.75 -25.18 17.07
C ILE A 4 -2.71 -24.81 15.94
N ARG A 5 -2.49 -23.63 15.33
CA ARG A 5 -2.86 -23.27 13.95
C ARG A 5 -4.06 -24.06 13.39
N LYS A 6 -5.27 -23.83 13.89
CA LYS A 6 -6.47 -24.11 13.11
C LYS A 6 -6.43 -23.16 11.91
N GLY A 7 -5.89 -23.64 10.79
CA GLY A 7 -5.97 -22.92 9.52
C GLY A 7 -7.43 -22.56 9.27
N LEU A 8 -7.67 -21.38 8.70
CA LEU A 8 -8.99 -20.91 8.29
C LEU A 8 -9.78 -22.08 7.67
N THR A 9 -10.97 -22.44 8.18
CA THR A 9 -11.79 -23.49 7.54
C THR A 9 -12.28 -22.98 6.18
N LEU A 10 -12.61 -23.89 5.25
CA LEU A 10 -13.16 -23.49 3.95
C LEU A 10 -14.49 -22.74 4.12
N GLU A 11 -15.33 -23.23 5.02
CA GLU A 11 -16.61 -22.61 5.40
C GLU A 11 -16.42 -21.17 5.90
N TYR A 12 -15.53 -20.95 6.87
CA TYR A 12 -15.20 -19.61 7.34
C TYR A 12 -14.65 -18.73 6.22
N ALA A 13 -13.82 -19.27 5.32
CA ALA A 13 -13.29 -18.51 4.20
C ALA A 13 -14.42 -18.02 3.27
N LYS A 14 -15.41 -18.88 2.98
CA LYS A 14 -16.58 -18.54 2.16
C LYS A 14 -17.46 -17.50 2.84
N GLU A 15 -17.78 -17.68 4.12
CA GLU A 15 -18.55 -16.71 4.91
C GLU A 15 -17.86 -15.33 4.94
N LYS A 16 -16.54 -15.32 5.17
CA LYS A 16 -15.76 -14.07 5.18
C LYS A 16 -15.73 -13.41 3.81
N ARG A 17 -15.65 -14.18 2.72
CA ARG A 17 -15.75 -13.65 1.35
C ARG A 17 -17.09 -12.96 1.14
N GLU A 18 -18.19 -13.58 1.55
CA GLU A 18 -19.54 -13.01 1.43
C GLU A 18 -19.69 -11.71 2.22
N LYS A 19 -19.21 -11.67 3.46
CA LYS A 19 -19.21 -10.45 4.29
C LYS A 19 -18.43 -9.31 3.64
N LEU A 20 -17.22 -9.59 3.13
CA LEU A 20 -16.39 -8.58 2.45
C LEU A 20 -17.05 -8.07 1.17
N LEU A 21 -17.70 -8.96 0.40
CA LEU A 21 -18.45 -8.58 -0.80
C LEU A 21 -19.69 -7.74 -0.47
N ALA A 22 -20.40 -8.08 0.60
CA ALA A 22 -21.54 -7.31 1.08
C ALA A 22 -21.11 -5.90 1.52
N GLU A 23 -20.02 -5.78 2.28
CA GLU A 23 -19.48 -4.49 2.70
C GLU A 23 -19.02 -3.66 1.49
N LEU A 24 -18.27 -4.24 0.55
CA LEU A 24 -17.82 -3.53 -0.66
C LEU A 24 -18.98 -3.05 -1.57
N LYS A 25 -20.16 -3.64 -1.44
CA LYS A 25 -21.36 -3.32 -2.22
C LYS A 25 -22.38 -2.49 -1.43
N SER A 26 -22.12 -2.17 -0.17
CA SER A 26 -23.09 -1.43 0.66
C SER A 26 -23.16 0.04 0.26
N ASP A 27 -24.34 0.64 0.41
CA ASP A 27 -24.53 2.08 0.19
C ASP A 27 -23.65 2.91 1.11
N GLU A 28 -23.44 2.44 2.35
CA GLU A 28 -22.50 3.06 3.28
C GLU A 28 -21.08 3.11 2.69
N HIS A 29 -20.58 1.99 2.16
CA HIS A 29 -19.24 1.94 1.57
C HIS A 29 -19.12 2.86 0.34
N TYR A 30 -20.14 2.90 -0.52
CA TYR A 30 -20.18 3.82 -1.66
C TYR A 30 -20.21 5.29 -1.21
N SER A 31 -21.01 5.63 -0.22
CA SER A 31 -21.09 7.01 0.33
C SER A 31 -19.76 7.48 0.94
N GLN A 32 -18.98 6.55 1.51
CA GLN A 32 -17.69 6.84 2.13
C GLN A 32 -16.52 6.79 1.13
N THR A 33 -16.72 6.21 -0.05
CA THR A 33 -15.66 6.02 -1.07
C THR A 33 -16.00 6.81 -2.32
N GLU A 34 -15.63 8.09 -2.32
CA GLU A 34 -15.88 9.02 -3.43
C GLU A 34 -15.41 8.48 -4.79
N THR A 35 -14.29 7.75 -4.83
CA THR A 35 -13.78 7.14 -6.06
C THR A 35 -13.02 5.84 -5.79
N VAL A 36 -13.14 4.91 -6.75
CA VAL A 36 -12.34 3.68 -6.84
C VAL A 36 -11.34 3.73 -8.01
N ALA A 37 -11.27 4.87 -8.71
CA ALA A 37 -10.29 5.14 -9.73
C ALA A 37 -9.04 5.79 -9.10
N TYR A 38 -7.97 5.02 -8.96
CA TYR A 38 -6.76 5.46 -8.25
C TYR A 38 -5.79 6.29 -9.11
N GLY A 39 -6.11 6.52 -10.38
CA GLY A 39 -5.24 7.17 -11.36
C GLY A 39 -4.58 6.16 -12.32
N HIS A 40 -3.84 6.67 -13.31
CA HIS A 40 -3.21 5.87 -14.37
C HIS A 40 -1.75 5.50 -14.09
N HIS A 41 -1.15 6.08 -13.05
CA HIS A 41 0.23 5.80 -12.67
C HIS A 41 0.38 4.34 -12.22
N ASP A 42 1.49 3.69 -12.62
CA ASP A 42 1.78 2.33 -12.16
C ASP A 42 2.17 2.35 -10.67
N PRO A 43 1.38 1.76 -9.75
CA PRO A 43 1.67 1.82 -8.32
C PRO A 43 2.98 1.11 -7.94
N LEU A 44 3.51 0.23 -8.81
CA LEU A 44 4.79 -0.44 -8.62
C LEU A 44 6.00 0.42 -9.04
N SER A 45 5.78 1.52 -9.77
CA SER A 45 6.79 2.50 -10.10
C SER A 45 6.75 3.63 -9.06
N VAL A 46 7.73 3.71 -8.17
CA VAL A 46 7.71 4.67 -7.05
C VAL A 46 8.77 5.75 -7.27
N PRO A 47 8.38 7.00 -7.59
CA PRO A 47 9.27 8.16 -7.54
C PRO A 47 9.93 8.28 -6.17
N VAL A 48 11.24 8.54 -6.15
CA VAL A 48 12.04 8.56 -4.92
C VAL A 48 12.21 10.01 -4.46
N ALA A 49 11.80 10.30 -3.22
CA ALA A 49 11.95 11.62 -2.61
C ALA A 49 13.42 11.97 -2.33
N ALA A 50 13.74 13.26 -2.29
CA ALA A 50 15.03 13.74 -1.80
C ALA A 50 15.18 13.43 -0.30
N CYS A 51 16.42 13.26 0.17
CA CYS A 51 16.71 13.06 1.59
C CYS A 51 16.26 14.28 2.40
N ASP A 52 15.50 14.10 3.48
CA ASP A 52 15.08 15.22 4.34
C ASP A 52 16.17 15.78 5.26
N SER A 53 17.31 15.08 5.36
CA SER A 53 18.40 15.46 6.26
C SER A 53 19.49 16.27 5.55
N CYS A 54 19.70 16.04 4.25
CA CYS A 54 20.72 16.75 3.46
C CYS A 54 20.29 17.14 2.05
N HIS A 55 19.02 16.92 1.68
CA HIS A 55 18.47 17.16 0.33
C HIS A 55 19.16 16.38 -0.81
N GLY A 56 20.09 15.49 -0.47
CA GLY A 56 20.81 14.65 -1.42
C GLY A 56 19.93 13.58 -2.07
N ARG A 57 20.41 13.09 -3.22
CA ARG A 57 19.78 12.00 -3.96
C ARG A 57 19.91 10.68 -3.22
N ALA A 58 18.88 9.86 -3.28
CA ALA A 58 18.92 8.49 -2.81
C ALA A 58 19.20 7.52 -3.96
N GLN A 59 19.90 6.43 -3.65
CA GLN A 59 20.21 5.35 -4.57
C GLN A 59 19.63 4.04 -4.05
N MET A 60 19.06 3.29 -4.99
CA MET A 60 18.61 1.92 -4.72
C MET A 60 19.79 0.98 -4.79
N GLN A 61 19.94 0.14 -3.77
CA GLN A 61 21.01 -0.84 -3.67
C GLN A 61 20.42 -2.25 -3.61
N LYS A 62 20.90 -3.12 -4.49
CA LYS A 62 20.57 -4.56 -4.44
C LYS A 62 21.50 -5.22 -3.43
N VAL A 63 20.93 -5.72 -2.34
CA VAL A 63 21.68 -6.48 -1.32
C VAL A 63 21.72 -7.94 -1.78
N ILE A 64 22.91 -8.39 -2.19
CA ILE A 64 23.13 -9.73 -2.72
C ILE A 64 23.26 -10.70 -1.55
N GLY A 65 22.34 -11.68 -1.50
CA GLY A 65 22.30 -12.75 -0.52
C GLY A 65 21.04 -13.60 -0.73
N PRO A 66 20.97 -14.84 -0.22
CA PRO A 66 19.75 -15.64 -0.27
C PRO A 66 18.82 -15.27 0.90
N PRO A 67 17.63 -14.68 0.67
CA PRO A 67 17.05 -14.26 -0.62
C PRO A 67 17.37 -12.79 -0.92
N VAL A 68 17.38 -12.43 -2.21
CA VAL A 68 17.70 -11.06 -2.67
C VAL A 68 16.82 -10.02 -1.96
N ARG A 69 17.43 -8.89 -1.59
CA ARG A 69 16.77 -7.76 -0.92
C ARG A 69 17.17 -6.43 -1.55
N TRP A 70 16.41 -5.40 -1.22
CA TRP A 70 16.53 -4.05 -1.77
C TRP A 70 16.62 -3.03 -0.63
N ASN A 71 17.60 -2.15 -0.72
CA ASN A 71 17.83 -1.05 0.20
C ASN A 71 17.74 0.30 -0.53
N MET A 72 17.53 1.36 0.22
CA MET A 72 17.59 2.75 -0.26
C MET A 72 18.52 3.54 0.66
N VAL A 73 19.50 4.23 0.08
CA VAL A 73 20.54 4.95 0.83
C VAL A 73 20.75 6.34 0.22
N CYS A 74 20.86 7.37 1.04
CA CYS A 74 21.26 8.70 0.62
C CYS A 74 22.75 8.71 0.25
N LEU A 75 23.08 9.22 -0.93
CA LEU A 75 24.47 9.37 -1.37
C LEU A 75 25.23 10.49 -0.65
N GLY A 76 24.53 11.45 -0.04
CA GLY A 76 25.14 12.59 0.65
C GLY A 76 25.46 12.31 2.12
N CYS A 77 24.48 11.82 2.90
CA CYS A 77 24.62 11.66 4.35
C CYS A 77 24.58 10.20 4.84
N GLY A 78 24.46 9.22 3.94
CA GLY A 78 24.41 7.80 4.30
C GLY A 78 23.11 7.34 5.00
N LYS A 79 22.13 8.23 5.25
CA LYS A 79 20.80 7.85 5.75
C LYS A 79 20.21 6.72 4.90
N ALA A 80 19.69 5.68 5.53
CA ALA A 80 19.14 4.51 4.85
C ALA A 80 17.80 4.08 5.46
N ILE A 81 17.02 3.28 4.71
CA ILE A 81 15.86 2.60 5.30
C ILE A 81 16.32 1.56 6.34
N GLN A 82 15.61 1.47 7.47
CA GLN A 82 15.98 0.57 8.56
C GLN A 82 15.80 -0.91 8.23
N GLN A 83 14.81 -1.24 7.41
CA GLN A 83 14.49 -2.61 7.02
C GLN A 83 14.59 -2.77 5.51
N ILE A 84 15.54 -3.59 5.06
CA ILE A 84 15.68 -3.94 3.64
C ILE A 84 14.47 -4.74 3.16
N GLN A 85 14.01 -4.44 1.95
CA GLN A 85 12.73 -4.92 1.44
C GLN A 85 12.91 -6.06 0.44
N LYS A 86 11.85 -6.85 0.24
CA LYS A 86 11.87 -7.98 -0.71
C LYS A 86 11.80 -7.51 -2.16
N ARG A 87 11.27 -6.31 -2.40
CA ARG A 87 11.00 -5.77 -3.75
C ARG A 87 11.55 -4.35 -3.88
N PRO A 88 11.99 -3.95 -5.10
CA PRO A 88 12.46 -2.59 -5.37
C PRO A 88 11.46 -1.51 -4.94
N TRP A 89 10.20 -1.66 -5.35
CA TRP A 89 9.15 -0.67 -5.09
C TRP A 89 8.84 -0.51 -3.60
N GLN A 90 8.94 -1.60 -2.82
CA GLN A 90 8.77 -1.56 -1.37
C GLN A 90 9.90 -0.77 -0.71
N ALA A 91 11.14 -0.93 -1.18
CA ALA A 91 12.28 -0.16 -0.67
C ALA A 91 12.12 1.33 -0.98
N ALA A 92 11.72 1.69 -2.21
CA ALA A 92 11.42 3.06 -2.59
C ALA A 92 10.27 3.67 -1.77
N MET A 93 9.21 2.90 -1.51
CA MET A 93 8.10 3.33 -0.66
C MET A 93 8.54 3.55 0.79
N ALA A 94 9.34 2.63 1.35
CA ALA A 94 9.92 2.78 2.69
C ALA A 94 10.83 4.01 2.79
N TRP A 95 11.56 4.32 1.72
CA TRP A 95 12.37 5.54 1.62
C TRP A 95 11.52 6.80 1.69
N ASN A 96 10.46 6.88 0.89
CA ASN A 96 9.56 8.02 0.91
C ASN A 96 8.88 8.19 2.28
N GLN A 97 8.57 7.09 2.96
CA GLN A 97 7.97 7.09 4.29
C GLN A 97 8.88 7.67 5.39
N ILE A 98 10.20 7.65 5.23
CA ILE A 98 11.14 8.24 6.20
C ILE A 98 11.68 9.60 5.76
N ASN A 99 11.25 10.12 4.60
CA ASN A 99 11.67 11.42 4.06
C ASN A 99 10.46 12.30 3.73
N LEU A 100 9.50 12.40 4.65
CA LEU A 100 8.24 13.10 4.42
C LEU A 100 8.43 14.62 4.24
N GLY A 101 9.47 15.20 4.85
CA GLY A 101 9.71 16.65 4.84
C GLY A 101 10.01 17.25 3.46
N THR A 102 10.41 16.43 2.49
CA THR A 102 10.75 16.85 1.12
C THR A 102 9.63 16.61 0.11
N GLN A 103 8.45 16.21 0.57
CA GLN A 103 7.32 15.79 -0.28
C GLN A 103 6.07 16.63 -0.01
N ASP A 104 5.23 16.76 -1.03
CA ASP A 104 3.88 17.29 -0.92
C ASP A 104 2.86 16.24 -1.38
N TYR A 105 1.79 16.06 -0.61
CA TYR A 105 0.71 15.13 -0.96
C TYR A 105 0.04 15.49 -2.29
N ARG A 106 0.05 16.78 -2.68
CA ARG A 106 -0.50 17.26 -3.95
C ARG A 106 0.29 16.79 -5.17
N GLN A 107 1.56 16.44 -4.97
CA GLN A 107 2.46 15.96 -6.03
C GLN A 107 2.43 14.44 -6.18
N LEU A 108 1.65 13.72 -5.37
CA LEU A 108 1.54 12.27 -5.52
C LEU A 108 0.86 11.94 -6.86
N PRO A 109 1.37 10.94 -7.61
CA PRO A 109 0.86 10.62 -8.94
C PRO A 109 -0.47 9.83 -8.92
N LEU A 110 -1.00 9.55 -7.74
CA LEU A 110 -2.19 8.72 -7.52
C LEU A 110 -3.23 9.49 -6.71
N PHE A 111 -4.48 9.03 -6.80
CA PHE A 111 -5.66 9.50 -6.03
C PHE A 111 -6.13 10.93 -6.32
N GLY A 112 -5.49 11.64 -7.27
CA GLY A 112 -5.98 12.93 -7.77
C GLY A 112 -6.06 14.00 -6.69
N LEU A 113 -5.03 14.13 -5.86
CA LEU A 113 -5.02 15.04 -4.69
C LEU A 113 -4.57 16.47 -5.02
N GLY A 114 -4.07 16.72 -6.24
CA GLY A 114 -3.37 17.97 -6.59
C GLY A 114 -4.15 19.26 -6.37
N SER A 115 -5.47 19.23 -6.57
CA SER A 115 -6.36 20.39 -6.42
C SER A 115 -7.13 20.42 -5.09
N LEU A 116 -6.95 19.42 -4.22
CA LEU A 116 -7.73 19.30 -3.01
C LEU A 116 -7.18 20.16 -1.88
N SER A 117 -8.09 20.62 -1.02
CA SER A 117 -7.74 21.13 0.30
C SER A 117 -7.24 19.97 1.19
N LEU A 118 -6.58 20.31 2.30
CA LEU A 118 -6.09 19.31 3.24
C LEU A 118 -7.21 18.43 3.81
N GLU A 119 -8.35 19.05 4.12
CA GLU A 119 -9.54 18.38 4.65
C GLU A 119 -10.17 17.45 3.62
N SER A 120 -10.44 17.94 2.41
CA SER A 120 -11.01 17.15 1.33
C SER A 120 -10.09 15.99 0.92
N ALA A 121 -8.78 16.23 0.88
CA ALA A 121 -7.79 15.18 0.62
C ALA A 121 -7.81 14.11 1.72
N ARG A 122 -7.91 14.51 2.99
CA ARG A 122 -8.01 13.56 4.11
C ARG A 122 -9.28 12.72 4.03
N GLN A 123 -10.42 13.33 3.79
CA GLN A 123 -11.70 12.62 3.65
C GLN A 123 -11.65 11.60 2.50
N ARG A 124 -11.19 12.03 1.31
CA ARG A 124 -11.02 11.14 0.15
C ARG A 124 -10.09 9.97 0.46
N MET A 125 -8.95 10.24 1.12
CA MET A 125 -7.97 9.19 1.41
C MET A 125 -8.44 8.17 2.45
N VAL A 126 -9.30 8.55 3.41
CA VAL A 126 -9.89 7.60 4.36
C VAL A 126 -10.76 6.58 3.62
N GLY A 127 -11.64 7.02 2.73
CA GLY A 127 -12.48 6.15 1.91
C GLY A 127 -11.67 5.22 1.01
N ILE A 128 -10.71 5.77 0.27
CA ILE A 128 -9.82 5.00 -0.61
C ILE A 128 -9.03 3.95 0.18
N ARG A 129 -8.48 4.31 1.34
CA ARG A 129 -7.74 3.36 2.19
C ARG A 129 -8.64 2.20 2.62
N ARG A 130 -9.84 2.50 3.14
CA ARG A 130 -10.80 1.46 3.56
C ARG A 130 -11.14 0.53 2.40
N ASN A 131 -11.43 1.08 1.21
CA ASN A 131 -11.70 0.27 0.02
C ASN A 131 -10.53 -0.66 -0.35
N LEU A 132 -9.30 -0.15 -0.33
CA LEU A 132 -8.10 -0.93 -0.62
C LEU A 132 -7.85 -2.04 0.42
N GLU A 133 -8.08 -1.75 1.71
CA GLU A 133 -7.98 -2.75 2.79
C GLU A 133 -8.99 -3.89 2.59
N LEU A 134 -10.25 -3.56 2.27
CA LEU A 134 -11.29 -4.55 1.97
C LEU A 134 -10.95 -5.38 0.72
N ARG A 135 -10.55 -4.74 -0.39
CA ARG A 135 -10.16 -5.44 -1.63
C ARG A 135 -8.95 -6.34 -1.43
N LYS A 136 -7.96 -5.90 -0.66
CA LYS A 136 -6.78 -6.71 -0.31
C LYS A 136 -7.17 -7.91 0.56
N SER A 137 -8.04 -7.70 1.54
CA SER A 137 -8.59 -8.77 2.39
C SER A 137 -9.33 -9.81 1.54
N LEU A 138 -10.21 -9.35 0.64
CA LEU A 138 -10.97 -10.20 -0.28
C LEU A 138 -10.04 -11.04 -1.16
N ALA A 139 -9.05 -10.42 -1.81
CA ALA A 139 -8.10 -11.13 -2.65
C ALA A 139 -7.27 -12.18 -1.87
N GLY A 140 -6.99 -11.91 -0.58
CA GLY A 140 -6.34 -12.87 0.32
C GLY A 140 -7.23 -14.08 0.60
N ILE A 141 -8.50 -13.84 0.92
CA ILE A 141 -9.49 -14.90 1.20
C ILE A 141 -9.79 -15.73 -0.05
N GLU A 142 -9.94 -15.11 -1.22
CA GLU A 142 -10.16 -15.81 -2.49
C GLU A 142 -8.98 -16.72 -2.84
N ARG A 143 -7.74 -16.31 -2.54
CA ARG A 143 -6.58 -17.19 -2.66
C ARG A 143 -6.68 -18.39 -1.71
N THR A 144 -7.09 -18.17 -0.46
CA THR A 144 -7.26 -19.27 0.51
C THR A 144 -8.32 -20.27 0.06
N ILE A 145 -9.45 -19.80 -0.46
CA ILE A 145 -10.51 -20.64 -1.03
C ILE A 145 -9.96 -21.45 -2.21
N ALA A 146 -9.34 -20.77 -3.19
CA ALA A 146 -8.80 -21.43 -4.37
C ALA A 146 -7.80 -22.54 -4.01
N HIS A 147 -6.88 -22.29 -3.07
CA HIS A 147 -5.94 -23.33 -2.61
C HIS A 147 -6.64 -24.54 -1.96
N LYS A 148 -7.71 -24.32 -1.21
CA LYS A 148 -8.45 -25.40 -0.53
C LYS A 148 -9.34 -26.18 -1.50
N GLU A 149 -9.83 -25.54 -2.55
CA GLU A 149 -10.68 -26.15 -3.58
C GLU A 149 -9.88 -26.70 -4.77
N GLY A 150 -8.53 -26.63 -4.74
CA GLY A 150 -7.68 -27.08 -5.85
C GLY A 150 -7.80 -26.22 -7.12
N GLN A 151 -8.28 -24.99 -7.00
CA GLN A 151 -8.47 -24.06 -8.11
C GLN A 151 -7.26 -23.12 -8.29
N ARG A 152 -7.17 -22.50 -9.47
CA ARG A 152 -6.14 -21.49 -9.74
C ARG A 152 -6.40 -20.23 -8.89
N PRO A 153 -5.45 -19.79 -8.05
CA PRO A 153 -5.65 -18.62 -7.21
C PRO A 153 -5.63 -17.31 -8.01
N PRO A 154 -6.14 -16.20 -7.44
CA PRO A 154 -6.01 -14.87 -8.02
C PRO A 154 -4.55 -14.53 -8.35
N GLY A 155 -4.35 -13.82 -9.46
CA GLY A 155 -3.04 -13.46 -10.00
C GLY A 155 -2.14 -12.77 -8.96
N LYS A 156 -0.87 -13.20 -8.90
CA LYS A 156 0.13 -12.62 -7.97
C LYS A 156 0.37 -11.13 -8.22
N GLU A 157 0.21 -10.67 -9.46
CA GLU A 157 0.38 -9.28 -9.84
C GLU A 157 -0.76 -8.40 -9.30
N TYR A 158 -2.02 -8.84 -9.45
CA TYR A 158 -3.17 -8.11 -8.92
C TYR A 158 -3.04 -7.80 -7.42
N GLN A 159 -2.63 -8.80 -6.63
CA GLN A 159 -2.41 -8.59 -5.20
C GLN A 159 -1.25 -7.63 -4.88
N GLN A 160 -0.17 -7.68 -5.67
CA GLN A 160 0.94 -6.74 -5.52
C GLN A 160 0.49 -5.31 -5.83
N ARG A 161 -0.33 -5.12 -6.86
CA ARG A 161 -0.88 -3.80 -7.21
C ARG A 161 -1.78 -3.27 -6.09
N LEU A 162 -2.66 -4.11 -5.53
CA LEU A 162 -3.48 -3.73 -4.35
C LEU A 162 -2.60 -3.35 -3.15
N GLU A 163 -1.55 -4.13 -2.86
CA GLU A 163 -0.61 -3.83 -1.78
C GLU A 163 0.10 -2.48 -2.02
N ALA A 164 0.55 -2.23 -3.24
CA ALA A 164 1.22 -1.00 -3.60
C ALA A 164 0.28 0.21 -3.50
N TYR A 165 -0.95 0.14 -4.03
CA TYR A 165 -1.94 1.19 -3.84
C TYR A 165 -2.21 1.46 -2.36
N LEU A 166 -2.33 0.43 -1.52
CA LEU A 166 -2.53 0.62 -0.09
C LEU A 166 -1.33 1.34 0.56
N GLN A 167 -0.10 1.01 0.17
CA GLN A 167 1.09 1.70 0.66
C GLN A 167 1.14 3.17 0.21
N TRP A 168 0.75 3.46 -1.03
CA TRP A 168 0.57 4.83 -1.51
C TRP A 168 -0.49 5.59 -0.70
N ALA A 169 -1.62 4.95 -0.37
CA ALA A 169 -2.66 5.58 0.44
C ALA A 169 -2.17 5.91 1.86
N MET A 170 -1.38 5.01 2.46
CA MET A 170 -0.74 5.26 3.75
C MET A 170 0.31 6.38 3.68
N LEU A 171 1.11 6.46 2.61
CA LEU A 171 2.04 7.57 2.40
C LEU A 171 1.29 8.91 2.31
N ALA A 172 0.22 8.98 1.51
CA ALA A 172 -0.61 10.19 1.39
C ALA A 172 -1.16 10.64 2.73
N LEU A 173 -1.76 9.74 3.52
CA LEU A 173 -2.26 10.05 4.86
C LEU A 173 -1.17 10.54 5.82
N ARG A 174 0.05 10.00 5.73
CA ARG A 174 1.18 10.48 6.52
C ARG A 174 1.63 11.89 6.11
N LEU A 175 1.67 12.19 4.81
CA LEU A 175 1.98 13.54 4.32
C LEU A 175 0.91 14.55 4.74
N LEU A 176 -0.37 14.17 4.66
CA LEU A 176 -1.49 14.99 5.15
C LEU A 176 -1.42 15.23 6.66
N LYS A 177 -0.90 14.28 7.44
CA LYS A 177 -0.66 14.47 8.88
C LYS A 177 0.47 15.48 9.12
N VAL A 178 1.59 15.35 8.41
CA VAL A 178 2.74 16.27 8.55
C VAL A 178 2.36 17.70 8.19
N LYS A 179 1.54 17.92 7.15
CA LYS A 179 1.07 19.26 6.75
C LYS A 179 0.03 19.89 7.67
N ALA A 180 -0.60 19.09 8.54
CA ALA A 180 -1.57 19.56 9.53
C ALA A 180 -0.91 19.98 10.86
N SER A 181 0.35 19.59 11.06
CA SER A 181 1.21 19.96 12.19
C SER A 181 1.94 21.25 11.89
#